data_AF-A0A7W1AGE3-F1
#
_entry.id   AF-A0A7W1AGE3-F1
#
_cell.length_a   1.000
_cell.length_b   1.000
_cell.length_c   1.000
_cell.angle_alpha   90.00
_cell.angle_beta   90.00
_cell.angle_gamma   90.00
#
_symmetry.space_group_name_H-M   'P 1'
#
loop_
_entity.id
_entity.type
_entity.pdbx_description
1 polymer ?
#
loop_
_entity_poly.entity_id
_entity_poly.type
_entity_poly.pdbx_seq_one_letter_code
_entity_poly.pdbx_strand_id
1 'polypeptide(L)'
;DARLIDIRVPPEVARASVPLGSIAVDGVSLTVNAVPAPGLIQIALIPFTLQHTTLGERRGGDRVHLEADAIGKYVAELLRARGDLGAS
;
A
#
# COMPACT_ATOMS: atom_id res chain seq x y z
N ASP A 1 -18.99 -11.13 2.05
CA ASP A 1 -18.62 -9.73 2.35
C ASP A 1 -17.14 -9.58 2.59
N ALA A 2 -16.58 -8.46 2.13
CA ALA A 2 -15.21 -8.05 2.42
C ALA A 2 -15.21 -7.01 3.55
N ARG A 3 -14.17 -7.02 4.39
CA ARG A 3 -13.94 -5.98 5.40
C ARG A 3 -13.01 -4.91 4.82
N LEU A 4 -13.47 -3.67 4.77
CA LEU A 4 -12.64 -2.52 4.40
C LEU A 4 -11.83 -2.05 5.61
N ILE A 5 -10.53 -1.88 5.42
CA ILE A 5 -9.60 -1.45 6.46
C ILE A 5 -8.81 -0.26 5.94
N ASP A 6 -8.83 0.83 6.70
CA ASP A 6 -8.01 2.00 6.44
C ASP A 6 -6.70 1.91 7.22
N ILE A 7 -5.58 2.16 6.53
CA ILE A 7 -4.23 2.07 7.07
C ILE A 7 -3.55 3.42 6.92
N ARG A 8 -3.10 4.00 8.03
CA ARG A 8 -2.24 5.19 8.01
C ARG A 8 -0.84 4.76 7.58
N VAL A 9 -0.31 5.42 6.55
CA VAL A 9 0.97 5.08 5.94
C VAL A 9 1.93 6.26 5.96
N PRO A 10 3.24 6.02 6.02
CA PRO A 10 4.22 7.10 5.92
C PRO A 10 4.29 7.67 4.49
N PRO A 11 4.84 8.89 4.31
CA PRO A 11 4.79 9.60 3.03
C PRO A 11 5.39 8.83 1.85
N GLU A 12 6.45 8.05 2.07
CA GLU A 12 7.11 7.24 1.05
C GLU A 12 6.21 6.13 0.52
N VAL A 13 5.42 5.49 1.38
CA VAL A 13 4.44 4.46 0.98
C VAL A 13 3.24 5.13 0.32
N ALA A 14 2.79 6.27 0.84
CA ALA A 14 1.68 7.02 0.26
C ALA A 14 1.94 7.40 -1.21
N ARG A 15 3.16 7.88 -1.53
CA ARG A 15 3.55 8.27 -2.91
C ARG A 15 3.58 7.11 -3.89
N ALA A 16 3.84 5.90 -3.40
CA ALA A 16 3.90 4.69 -4.20
C ALA A 16 2.59 3.90 -4.21
N SER A 17 1.55 4.38 -3.50
CA SER A 17 0.25 3.73 -3.42
C SER A 17 -0.73 4.41 -4.35
N VAL A 18 -1.30 3.64 -5.28
CA VAL A 18 -2.35 4.10 -6.20
C VAL A 18 -3.52 3.10 -6.16
N PRO A 19 -4.78 3.54 -6.36
CA PRO A 19 -5.90 2.61 -6.50
C PRO A 19 -5.61 1.54 -7.57
N LEU A 20 -6.01 0.30 -7.29
CA LEU A 20 -5.70 -0.90 -8.10
C LEU A 20 -4.22 -1.30 -8.12
N GLY A 21 -3.34 -0.53 -7.49
CA GLY A 21 -1.93 -0.89 -7.27
C GLY A 21 -1.78 -1.99 -6.21
N SER A 22 -0.63 -2.65 -6.20
CA SER A 22 -0.30 -3.66 -5.20
C SER A 22 0.34 -3.06 -3.96
N ILE A 23 0.12 -3.68 -2.81
CA ILE A 23 0.82 -3.37 -1.56
C ILE A 23 0.92 -4.64 -0.71
N ALA A 24 2.06 -4.85 -0.04
CA ALA A 24 2.15 -5.89 0.96
C ALA A 24 1.89 -5.35 2.37
N VAL A 25 1.03 -6.02 3.13
CA VAL A 25 0.74 -5.72 4.53
C VAL A 25 1.06 -6.95 5.37
N ASP A 26 2.03 -6.85 6.28
CA ASP A 26 2.59 -8.01 7.01
C ASP A 26 2.98 -9.18 6.07
N GLY A 27 3.54 -8.84 4.90
CA GLY A 27 3.92 -9.82 3.86
C GLY A 27 2.77 -10.37 3.01
N VAL A 28 1.52 -10.00 3.29
CA VAL A 28 0.35 -10.40 2.50
C VAL A 28 0.17 -9.45 1.33
N SER A 29 0.23 -9.96 0.11
CA SER A 29 -0.04 -9.18 -1.10
C SER A 29 -1.53 -8.83 -1.21
N LEU A 30 -1.82 -7.54 -1.33
CA LEU A 30 -3.17 -6.97 -1.39
C LEU A 30 -3.24 -5.90 -2.47
N THR A 31 -4.47 -5.57 -2.86
CA THR A 31 -4.76 -4.45 -3.76
C THR A 31 -5.19 -3.23 -2.95
N VAL A 32 -4.64 -2.07 -3.26
CA VAL A 32 -5.13 -0.79 -2.75
C VAL A 32 -6.51 -0.53 -3.35
N ASN A 33 -7.55 -0.57 -2.51
CA ASN A 33 -8.92 -0.33 -2.90
C ASN A 33 -9.15 1.16 -3.20
N ALA A 34 -8.67 2.03 -2.32
CA ALA A 34 -8.81 3.47 -2.44
C ALA A 34 -7.71 4.22 -1.66
N VAL A 35 -7.61 5.52 -1.90
CA VAL A 35 -6.79 6.46 -1.10
C VAL A 35 -7.73 7.54 -0.58
N PRO A 36 -8.40 7.32 0.58
CA PRO A 36 -9.46 8.20 1.05
C PRO A 36 -8.98 9.61 1.43
N ALA A 37 -7.73 9.72 1.86
CA ALA A 37 -7.09 10.97 2.28
C ALA A 37 -5.56 10.87 2.16
N PRO A 38 -4.83 12.00 2.16
CA PRO A 38 -3.37 11.97 2.19
C PRO A 38 -2.83 11.15 3.36
N GLY A 39 -1.93 10.19 3.08
CA GLY A 39 -1.36 9.30 4.10
C GLY A 39 -2.30 8.21 4.61
N LEU A 40 -3.45 8.01 3.97
CA LEU A 40 -4.41 6.95 4.30
C LEU A 40 -4.71 6.13 3.06
N ILE A 41 -4.49 4.82 3.13
CA ILE A 41 -4.90 3.88 2.08
C ILE A 41 -5.99 2.97 2.62
N GLN A 42 -6.80 2.42 1.72
CA GLN A 42 -7.81 1.43 2.06
C GLN A 42 -7.50 0.12 1.34
N ILE A 43 -7.67 -0.99 2.07
CA ILE A 43 -7.61 -2.35 1.54
C ILE A 43 -8.93 -3.08 1.80
N ALA A 44 -9.22 -4.11 1.02
CA ALA A 44 -10.33 -5.01 1.24
C ALA A 44 -9.82 -6.40 1.65
N LEU A 45 -10.24 -6.88 2.81
CA LEU A 45 -9.93 -8.23 3.29
C LEU A 45 -11.13 -9.14 3.06
N ILE A 46 -10.97 -10.12 2.17
CA ILE A 46 -11.98 -11.16 1.90
C ILE A 46 -11.91 -12.28 2.96
N PRO A 47 -12.96 -13.11 3.09
CA PRO A 47 -13.00 -14.17 4.11
C PRO A 47 -11.78 -15.10 4.08
N PHE A 48 -11.31 -15.46 2.89
CA PHE A 48 -10.12 -16.31 2.76
C PHE A 48 -8.88 -15.67 3.41
N THR A 49 -8.57 -14.41 3.11
CA THR A 49 -7.44 -13.67 3.69
C THR A 49 -7.59 -13.48 5.20
N LEU A 50 -8.80 -13.19 5.68
CA LEU A 50 -9.08 -13.05 7.11
C LEU A 50 -8.84 -14.36 7.88
N GLN A 51 -9.14 -15.51 7.27
CA GLN A 51 -9.02 -16.82 7.91
C GLN A 51 -7.62 -17.42 7.82
N HIS A 52 -6.83 -17.04 6.80
CA HIS A 52 -5.54 -17.67 6.50
C HIS A 52 -4.33 -16.75 6.71
N THR A 53 -4.52 -15.57 7.30
CA THR A 53 -3.42 -14.64 7.62
C THR A 53 -3.62 -14.02 8.99
N THR A 54 -2.56 -13.43 9.54
CA THR A 54 -2.61 -12.70 10.82
C THR A 54 -3.47 -11.44 10.76
N LEU A 55 -3.84 -10.96 9.57
CA LEU A 55 -4.65 -9.76 9.38
C LEU A 55 -6.09 -9.90 9.91
N GLY A 56 -6.59 -11.13 10.04
CA GLY A 56 -7.91 -11.38 10.63
C GLY A 56 -8.02 -10.99 12.11
N GLU A 57 -6.89 -11.03 12.82
CA GLU A 57 -6.79 -10.80 14.27
C GLU A 57 -6.43 -9.35 14.62
N ARG A 58 -5.97 -8.58 13.63
CA ARG A 58 -5.57 -7.17 13.80
C ARG A 58 -6.76 -6.28 14.17
N ARG A 59 -6.49 -5.31 15.02
CA ARG A 59 -7.46 -4.31 15.50
C ARG A 59 -6.99 -2.90 15.16
N GLY A 60 -7.93 -1.96 15.22
CA GLY A 60 -7.60 -0.55 15.04
C GLY A 60 -6.54 -0.11 16.05
N GLY A 61 -5.44 0.45 15.56
CA GLY A 61 -4.30 0.88 16.37
C GLY A 61 -3.09 -0.06 16.30
N ASP A 62 -3.27 -1.31 15.85
CA ASP A 62 -2.15 -2.23 15.64
C ASP A 62 -1.22 -1.72 14.54
N ARG A 63 0.08 -1.96 14.72
CA ARG A 63 1.09 -1.67 13.70
C ARG A 63 1.22 -2.85 12.76
N VAL A 64 1.47 -2.55 11.49
CA VAL A 64 1.72 -3.51 10.43
C VAL A 64 3.00 -3.11 9.69
N HIS A 65 3.67 -4.09 9.11
CA HIS A 65 4.74 -3.87 8.15
C HIS A 65 4.13 -3.55 6.79
N LEU A 66 4.69 -2.55 6.08
CA LEU A 66 4.19 -2.11 4.79
C LEU A 66 5.31 -2.12 3.77
N GLU A 67 5.07 -2.77 2.64
CA GLU A 67 5.96 -2.74 1.49
C GLU A 67 5.20 -2.25 0.27
N ALA A 68 5.58 -1.07 -0.23
CA ALA A 68 5.00 -0.53 -1.46
C ALA A 68 5.50 -1.27 -2.71
N ASP A 69 4.67 -1.25 -3.76
CA ASP A 69 4.92 -1.91 -5.04
C ASP A 69 6.34 -1.62 -5.58
N ALA A 70 7.05 -2.68 -5.95
CA ALA A 70 8.37 -2.58 -6.53
C ALA A 70 8.34 -1.81 -7.87
N ILE A 71 7.33 -2.02 -8.71
CA ILE A 71 7.19 -1.34 -10.00
C ILE A 71 6.99 0.16 -9.77
N GLY A 72 6.14 0.54 -8.82
CA GLY A 72 5.94 1.95 -8.45
C GLY A 72 7.24 2.63 -8.02
N LYS A 73 8.08 1.94 -7.22
CA LYS A 73 9.40 2.43 -6.83
C LYS A 73 10.32 2.60 -8.04
N TYR A 74 10.41 1.61 -8.94
CA TYR A 74 11.25 1.71 -10.13
C TYR A 74 10.81 2.84 -11.06
N VAL A 75 9.51 3.03 -11.27
CA VAL A 75 8.98 4.14 -12.08
C VAL A 75 9.34 5.49 -11.43
N ALA A 76 9.21 5.61 -10.11
CA ALA A 76 9.61 6.83 -9.40
C ALA A 76 11.10 7.13 -9.56
N GLU A 77 11.97 6.12 -9.45
CA GLU A 77 13.42 6.26 -9.67
C GLU A 77 13.76 6.63 -11.12
N LEU A 78 13.10 6.01 -12.11
CA LEU A 78 13.28 6.35 -13.53
C LEU A 78 12.88 7.80 -13.84
N LEU A 79 11.78 8.29 -13.26
CA LEU A 79 11.33 9.66 -13.44
C LEU A 79 12.29 10.67 -12.79
N ARG A 80 12.86 10.35 -11.62
CA ARG A 80 13.90 11.16 -10.96
C ARG A 80 15.15 11.26 -11.84
N ALA A 81 15.67 10.12 -12.29
CA ALA A 81 16.85 10.09 -13.16
C ALA A 81 16.63 10.86 -14.48
N ARG A 82 15.42 10.83 -15.05
CA ARG A 82 15.07 11.65 -16.23
C ARG A 82 14.98 13.14 -15.93
N GLY A 83 14.49 13.53 -14.75
CA GLY A 83 14.47 14.92 -14.31
C GLY A 83 15.88 15.50 -14.17
N ASP A 84 16.82 14.69 -13.66
CA ASP A 84 18.22 15.07 -13.52
C ASP A 84 18.95 15.18 -14.88
N LEU A 85 18.55 14.37 -15.88
CA LEU A 85 19.06 14.42 -17.25
C LEU A 85 18.58 15.63 -18.06
N GLY A 86 17.47 16.27 -17.67
CA GLY A 86 16.93 17.47 -18.32
C GLY A 86 17.41 18.79 -17.70
N ALA A 87 18.12 18.72 -16.58
CA ALA A 87 18.62 19.88 -15.83
C ALA A 87 20.13 20.14 -16.03
N SER A 88 20.75 19.49 -17.02
CA SER A 88 22.17 19.68 -17.39
C SER A 88 22.34 20.33 -18.76
#